data_AF-F8WPF5-F1
#
_entry.id   AF-F8WPF5-F1
#
_cell.length_a   1.000
_cell.length_b   1.000
_cell.length_c   1.000
_cell.angle_alpha   90.00
_cell.angle_beta   90.00
_cell.angle_gamma   90.00
#
_symmetry.space_group_name_H-M   'P 1'
#
loop_
_entity.id
_entity.type
_entity.pdbx_description
1 polymer ?
#
loop_
_entity_poly.entity_id
_entity_poly.type
_entity_poly.pdbx_seq_one_letter_code
_entity_poly.pdbx_strand_id
1 'polypeptide(L)'
;EGVLADEPVRGLRVNLEDATLHADAIHRGAGQIMPTARRGVLGCQLASGPAFMEPVFSVEISCPENAIGGVYSCMNRRRGIVLSEEQRPGTPLYQVKAFLPVAESFGFSADLRSQTSGQAFPQAQFSHYEVIAGGDVLTEGTKTNQLMLDIRKRKGLKVVTPVLGDYEDRL
;
A
#
# COMPACT_ATOMS: atom_id res chain seq x y z
N GLU A 1 -8.11 12.52 3.70
CA GLU A 1 -8.26 11.22 4.39
C GLU A 1 -9.11 10.31 3.52
N GLY A 2 -8.72 9.04 3.42
CA GLY A 2 -9.42 8.05 2.60
C GLY A 2 -10.58 7.39 3.35
N VAL A 3 -11.65 7.07 2.63
CA VAL A 3 -12.89 6.49 3.17
C VAL A 3 -12.69 5.18 3.96
N LEU A 4 -11.68 4.38 3.59
CA LEU A 4 -11.45 3.06 4.17
C LEU A 4 -10.97 3.11 5.64
N ALA A 5 -10.00 3.95 5.97
CA ALA A 5 -9.37 3.94 7.29
C ALA A 5 -8.63 5.26 7.64
N ASP A 6 -9.05 6.39 7.06
CA ASP A 6 -8.39 7.70 7.20
C ASP A 6 -6.88 7.65 6.89
N GLU A 7 -6.50 6.88 5.87
CA GLU A 7 -5.14 6.89 5.32
C GLU A 7 -4.99 7.99 4.25
N PRO A 8 -3.75 8.44 3.96
CA PRO A 8 -3.48 9.29 2.81
C PRO A 8 -3.97 8.65 1.51
N VAL A 9 -4.61 9.44 0.66
CA VAL A 9 -5.14 8.98 -0.63
C VAL A 9 -4.11 9.24 -1.72
N ARG A 10 -3.89 8.25 -2.60
CA ARG A 10 -3.00 8.35 -3.75
C ARG A 10 -3.73 7.94 -5.02
N GLY A 11 -3.48 8.64 -6.13
CA GLY A 11 -4.04 8.28 -7.44
C GLY A 11 -5.53 8.58 -7.63
N LEU A 12 -6.15 9.37 -6.75
CA LEU A 12 -7.55 9.76 -6.90
C LEU A 12 -7.68 10.97 -7.83
N ARG A 13 -8.49 10.83 -8.88
CA ARG A 13 -9.01 11.93 -9.69
C ARG A 13 -10.49 12.08 -9.41
N VAL A 14 -10.91 13.29 -9.05
CA VAL A 14 -12.32 13.64 -8.87
C VAL A 14 -12.70 14.63 -9.96
N ASN A 15 -13.81 14.37 -10.64
CA ASN A 15 -14.42 15.33 -11.57
C ASN A 15 -15.69 15.87 -10.90
N LEU A 16 -15.83 17.19 -10.81
CA LEU A 16 -17.07 17.82 -10.39
C LEU A 16 -17.97 17.98 -11.62
N GLU A 17 -19.07 17.22 -11.67
CA GLU A 17 -19.98 17.23 -12.82
C GLU A 17 -21.00 18.37 -12.72
N ASP A 18 -21.64 18.51 -11.55
CA ASP A 18 -22.63 19.55 -11.28
C ASP A 18 -22.61 19.96 -9.80
N ALA A 19 -23.12 21.16 -9.51
CA ALA A 19 -23.30 21.67 -8.15
C ALA A 19 -24.50 22.63 -8.07
N THR A 20 -25.53 22.21 -7.33
CA THR A 20 -26.68 23.07 -7.00
C THR A 20 -26.43 23.80 -5.68
N LEU A 21 -26.45 25.13 -5.71
CA LEU A 21 -26.19 25.97 -4.54
C LEU A 21 -27.39 26.86 -4.22
N HIS A 22 -27.57 27.16 -2.93
CA HIS A 22 -28.55 28.14 -2.49
C HIS A 22 -28.23 29.53 -3.07
N ALA A 23 -29.26 30.32 -3.43
CA ALA A 23 -29.09 31.64 -4.03
C ALA A 23 -28.27 32.58 -3.12
N ASP A 24 -28.69 32.70 -1.86
CA ASP A 24 -28.05 33.59 -0.89
C ASP A 24 -26.73 33.06 -0.35
N ALA A 25 -25.69 33.89 -0.41
CA ALA A 25 -24.34 33.53 0.03
C ALA A 25 -24.26 33.13 1.52
N ILE A 26 -25.13 33.69 2.37
CA ILE A 26 -25.19 33.37 3.80
C ILE A 26 -25.51 31.88 4.08
N HIS A 27 -26.20 31.21 3.14
CA HIS A 27 -26.57 29.80 3.25
C HIS A 27 -25.58 28.85 2.57
N ARG A 28 -24.52 29.36 1.95
CA ARG A 28 -23.49 28.57 1.25
C ARG A 28 -22.07 28.96 1.66
N GLY A 29 -21.89 29.31 2.93
CA GLY A 29 -20.58 29.50 3.51
C GLY A 29 -19.74 28.22 3.51
N ALA A 30 -18.45 28.35 3.84
CA ALA A 30 -17.51 27.23 3.83
C ALA A 30 -17.95 26.07 4.75
N GLY A 31 -18.61 26.36 5.87
CA GLY A 31 -19.16 25.36 6.79
C GLY A 31 -20.29 24.50 6.19
N GLN A 32 -20.92 24.93 5.10
CA GLN A 32 -21.92 24.16 4.35
C GLN A 32 -21.28 23.44 3.17
N ILE A 33 -20.39 24.11 2.43
CA ILE A 33 -19.78 23.54 1.22
C ILE A 33 -18.74 22.45 1.56
N MET A 34 -17.85 22.69 2.54
CA MET A 34 -16.74 21.77 2.82
C MET A 34 -17.21 20.38 3.29
N PRO A 35 -18.18 20.26 4.22
CA PRO A 35 -18.68 18.94 4.62
C PRO A 35 -19.37 18.20 3.47
N THR A 36 -20.19 18.90 2.67
CA THR A 36 -20.87 18.32 1.50
C THR A 36 -19.87 17.83 0.47
N ALA A 37 -18.87 18.65 0.12
CA ALA A 37 -17.81 18.27 -0.80
C ALA A 37 -16.99 17.09 -0.27
N ARG A 38 -16.61 17.10 1.03
CA ARG A 38 -15.87 15.98 1.66
C ARG A 38 -16.68 14.69 1.59
N ARG A 39 -17.97 14.74 1.95
CA ARG A 39 -18.88 13.59 1.93
C ARG A 39 -19.04 13.03 0.51
N GLY A 40 -19.26 13.89 -0.49
CA GLY A 40 -19.35 13.50 -1.90
C GLY A 40 -18.07 12.84 -2.40
N VAL A 41 -16.90 13.41 -2.10
CA VAL A 41 -15.60 12.81 -2.46
C VAL A 41 -15.39 11.44 -1.81
N LEU A 42 -15.76 11.25 -0.54
CA LEU A 42 -15.67 9.96 0.14
C LEU A 42 -16.61 8.92 -0.46
N GLY A 43 -17.83 9.32 -0.84
CA GLY A 43 -18.76 8.47 -1.59
C GLY A 43 -18.19 8.03 -2.94
N CYS A 44 -17.65 8.96 -3.72
CA CYS A 44 -16.99 8.65 -5.01
C CYS A 44 -15.77 7.72 -4.82
N GLN A 45 -14.97 7.92 -3.78
CA GLN A 45 -13.86 7.02 -3.46
C GLN A 45 -14.36 5.59 -3.24
N LEU A 46 -15.42 5.42 -2.46
CA LEU A 46 -15.96 4.10 -2.14
C LEU A 46 -16.59 3.43 -3.38
N ALA A 47 -17.34 4.18 -4.18
CA ALA A 47 -17.94 3.70 -5.42
C ALA A 47 -16.90 3.30 -6.49
N SER A 48 -15.71 3.88 -6.45
CA SER A 48 -14.64 3.62 -7.43
C SER A 48 -13.89 2.29 -7.23
N GLY A 49 -14.20 1.52 -6.19
CA GLY A 49 -13.47 0.30 -5.84
C GLY A 49 -12.09 0.59 -5.24
N PRO A 50 -12.03 1.19 -4.04
CA PRO A 50 -10.77 1.61 -3.44
C PRO A 50 -9.92 0.41 -3.00
N ALA A 51 -8.60 0.54 -3.11
CA ALA A 51 -7.65 -0.47 -2.67
C ALA A 51 -6.55 0.12 -1.79
N PHE A 52 -6.00 -0.68 -0.89
CA PHE A 52 -4.78 -0.29 -0.18
C PHE A 52 -3.55 -0.50 -1.03
N MET A 53 -2.58 0.38 -0.84
CA MET A 53 -1.26 0.24 -1.43
C MET A 53 -0.22 0.03 -0.33
N GLU A 54 0.70 -0.90 -0.55
CA GLU A 54 1.89 -1.08 0.29
C GLU A 54 3.12 -0.45 -0.38
N PRO A 55 4.04 0.15 0.38
CA PRO A 55 5.32 0.59 -0.15
C PRO A 55 6.23 -0.62 -0.38
N VAL A 56 7.04 -0.53 -1.45
CA VAL A 56 7.94 -1.58 -1.91
C VAL A 56 9.36 -1.03 -2.01
N PHE A 57 10.33 -1.78 -1.50
CA PHE A 57 11.74 -1.51 -1.71
C PHE A 57 12.25 -2.14 -3.00
N SER A 58 13.11 -1.42 -3.71
CA SER A 58 14.08 -2.02 -4.63
C SER A 58 15.30 -2.40 -3.79
N VAL A 59 15.59 -3.70 -3.75
CA VAL A 59 16.70 -4.26 -2.99
C VAL A 59 17.75 -4.77 -3.94
N GLU A 60 18.98 -4.35 -3.70
CA GLU A 60 20.19 -4.77 -4.39
C GLU A 60 21.05 -5.57 -3.43
N ILE A 61 21.39 -6.82 -3.80
CA ILE A 61 22.12 -7.74 -2.92
C ILE A 61 23.38 -8.20 -3.63
N SER A 62 24.53 -7.86 -3.03
CA SER A 62 25.83 -8.37 -3.46
C SER A 62 26.18 -9.61 -2.64
N CYS A 63 26.44 -10.74 -3.29
CA CYS A 63 26.86 -11.98 -2.63
C CYS A 63 27.71 -12.86 -3.56
N PRO A 64 28.54 -13.78 -3.02
CA PRO A 64 29.24 -14.77 -3.83
C PRO A 64 28.27 -15.86 -4.35
N GLU A 65 28.67 -16.57 -5.40
CA GLU A 65 27.84 -17.59 -6.08
C GLU A 65 27.25 -18.66 -5.14
N ASN A 66 28.07 -19.13 -4.19
CA ASN A 66 27.67 -20.14 -3.20
C ASN A 66 26.57 -19.66 -2.23
N ALA A 67 26.38 -18.34 -2.09
CA ALA A 67 25.42 -17.73 -1.18
C ALA A 67 24.10 -17.32 -1.86
N ILE A 68 24.03 -17.36 -3.19
CA ILE A 68 22.85 -16.94 -3.98
C ILE A 68 21.59 -17.74 -3.57
N GLY A 69 21.73 -19.04 -3.34
CA GLY A 69 20.61 -19.89 -2.91
C GLY A 69 19.97 -19.41 -1.59
N GLY A 70 20.79 -18.87 -0.67
CA GLY A 70 20.30 -18.25 0.57
C GLY A 70 19.51 -16.96 0.32
N VAL A 71 19.91 -16.16 -0.67
CA VAL A 71 19.18 -14.95 -1.10
C VAL A 71 17.78 -15.31 -1.62
N TYR A 72 17.69 -16.28 -2.52
CA TYR A 72 16.40 -16.74 -3.05
C TYR A 72 15.49 -17.32 -1.96
N SER A 73 16.05 -18.08 -1.02
CA SER A 73 15.31 -18.60 0.14
C SER A 73 14.70 -17.48 0.99
N CYS A 74 15.49 -16.44 1.29
CA CYS A 74 15.00 -15.27 2.03
C CYS A 74 13.93 -14.49 1.27
N MET A 75 14.12 -14.26 -0.03
CA MET A 75 13.17 -13.50 -0.86
C MET A 75 11.83 -14.22 -0.99
N ASN A 76 11.84 -15.52 -1.29
CA ASN A 76 10.61 -16.31 -1.46
C ASN A 76 9.75 -16.35 -0.19
N ARG A 77 10.37 -16.40 0.99
CA ARG A 77 9.63 -16.37 2.28
C ARG A 77 8.95 -15.03 2.57
N ARG A 78 9.42 -13.95 1.94
CA ARG A 78 9.05 -12.55 2.23
C ARG A 78 8.33 -11.88 1.07
N ARG A 79 7.69 -12.67 0.21
CA ARG A 79 7.00 -12.19 -1.02
C ARG A 79 7.90 -11.35 -1.93
N GLY A 80 9.21 -11.54 -1.85
CA GLY A 80 10.17 -10.83 -2.69
C GLY A 80 10.12 -11.33 -4.13
N ILE A 81 10.27 -10.41 -5.08
CA ILE A 81 10.25 -10.72 -6.52
C ILE A 81 11.64 -10.41 -7.06
N VAL A 82 12.38 -11.44 -7.47
CA VAL A 82 13.70 -11.28 -8.10
C VAL A 82 13.51 -10.84 -9.55
N LEU A 83 14.19 -9.75 -9.93
CA LEU A 83 14.08 -9.11 -11.25
C LEU A 83 15.25 -9.49 -12.15
N SER A 84 16.46 -9.42 -11.62
CA SER A 84 17.67 -9.79 -12.35
C SER A 84 18.75 -10.31 -11.42
N GLU A 85 19.61 -11.13 -11.99
CA GLU A 85 20.80 -11.67 -11.38
C GLU A 85 21.95 -11.46 -12.38
N GLU A 86 22.95 -10.70 -11.98
CA GLU A 86 24.08 -10.34 -12.84
C GLU A 86 25.40 -10.67 -12.14
N GLN A 87 26.27 -11.43 -12.79
CA GLN A 87 27.62 -11.64 -12.30
C GLN A 87 28.45 -10.39 -12.52
N ARG A 88 29.15 -9.91 -11.49
CA ARG A 88 30.05 -8.76 -11.63
C ARG A 88 31.36 -9.20 -12.30
N PRO A 89 31.65 -8.73 -13.53
CA PRO A 89 32.79 -9.22 -14.30
C PRO A 89 34.11 -9.04 -13.54
N GLY A 90 34.97 -10.06 -13.60
CA GLY A 90 36.27 -10.06 -12.92
C GLY A 90 36.21 -10.34 -11.41
N THR A 91 35.03 -10.66 -10.85
CA THR A 91 34.87 -11.04 -9.44
C THR A 91 33.96 -12.26 -9.27
N PRO A 92 34.07 -13.02 -8.18
CA PRO A 92 33.13 -14.11 -7.86
C PRO A 92 31.79 -13.61 -7.30
N LEU A 93 31.51 -12.30 -7.38
CA LEU A 93 30.33 -11.67 -6.82
C LEU A 93 29.20 -11.58 -7.84
N TYR A 94 27.98 -11.76 -7.35
CA TYR A 94 26.73 -11.58 -8.05
C TYR A 94 25.95 -10.44 -7.42
N GLN A 95 25.28 -9.68 -8.29
CA GLN A 95 24.34 -8.63 -7.93
C GLN A 95 22.93 -9.11 -8.24
N VAL A 96 22.11 -9.26 -7.20
CA VAL A 96 20.69 -9.64 -7.33
C VAL A 96 19.84 -8.41 -7.10
N LYS A 97 18.98 -8.08 -8.07
CA LYS A 97 17.97 -7.02 -7.95
C LYS A 97 16.60 -7.64 -7.68
N ALA A 98 15.90 -7.14 -6.68
CA ALA A 98 14.58 -7.65 -6.31
C ALA A 98 13.67 -6.54 -5.76
N PHE A 99 12.37 -6.77 -5.83
CA PHE A 99 11.37 -6.03 -5.07
C PHE A 99 11.08 -6.73 -3.75
N LEU A 100 10.95 -5.97 -2.67
CA LEU A 100 10.63 -6.45 -1.33
C LEU A 100 9.58 -5.53 -0.69
N PRO A 101 8.40 -6.04 -0.33
CA PRO A 101 7.42 -5.26 0.42
C PRO A 101 8.00 -4.77 1.75
N VAL A 102 7.78 -3.50 2.09
CA VAL A 102 8.39 -2.89 3.30
C VAL A 102 7.94 -3.59 4.58
N ALA A 103 6.68 -4.04 4.64
CA ALA A 103 6.15 -4.81 5.76
C ALA A 103 6.93 -6.12 5.99
N GLU A 104 7.50 -6.69 4.93
CA GLU A 104 8.29 -7.92 4.96
C GLU A 104 9.79 -7.65 5.12
N SER A 105 10.22 -6.39 5.24
CA SER A 105 11.63 -6.03 5.42
C SER A 105 12.12 -6.16 6.86
N PHE A 106 11.21 -6.21 7.84
CA PHE A 106 11.57 -6.32 9.24
C PHE A 106 12.27 -7.66 9.52
N GLY A 107 13.51 -7.60 10.03
CA GLY A 107 14.36 -8.77 10.25
C GLY A 107 15.03 -9.33 8.99
N PHE A 108 14.80 -8.74 7.81
CA PHE A 108 15.36 -9.23 6.54
C PHE A 108 16.90 -9.33 6.57
N SER A 109 17.59 -8.31 7.05
CA SER A 109 19.06 -8.31 7.11
C SER A 109 19.63 -9.40 8.01
N ALA A 110 18.95 -9.70 9.13
CA ALA A 110 19.40 -10.75 10.06
C ALA A 110 19.19 -12.15 9.46
N ASP A 111 18.02 -12.38 8.86
CA ASP A 111 17.71 -13.64 8.18
C ASP A 111 18.64 -13.88 6.98
N LEU A 112 18.86 -12.83 6.18
CA LEU A 112 19.78 -12.90 5.04
C LEU A 112 21.19 -13.23 5.50
N ARG A 113 21.67 -12.60 6.57
CA ARG A 113 22.97 -12.91 7.17
C ARG A 113 23.05 -14.37 7.62
N SER A 114 22.00 -14.90 8.25
CA SER A 114 21.95 -16.30 8.69
C SER A 114 21.97 -17.28 7.52
N GLN A 115 21.17 -17.05 6.48
CA GLN A 115 21.05 -17.93 5.31
C GLN A 115 22.26 -17.89 4.38
N THR A 116 23.08 -16.85 4.46
CA THR A 116 24.25 -16.64 3.58
C THR A 116 25.57 -16.70 4.34
N SER A 117 25.56 -17.16 5.61
CA SER A 117 26.73 -17.15 6.49
C SER A 117 27.42 -15.77 6.59
N GLY A 118 26.64 -14.70 6.42
CA GLY A 118 27.08 -13.32 6.44
C GLY A 118 27.81 -12.83 5.20
N GLN A 119 27.73 -13.57 4.09
CA GLN A 119 28.41 -13.22 2.83
C GLN A 119 27.56 -12.33 1.90
N ALA A 120 26.27 -12.12 2.18
CA ALA A 120 25.41 -11.24 1.41
C ALA A 120 25.23 -9.87 2.05
N PHE A 121 25.26 -8.83 1.22
CA PHE A 121 25.13 -7.44 1.61
C PHE A 121 23.94 -6.79 0.90
N PRO A 122 22.82 -6.53 1.60
CA PRO A 122 21.66 -5.89 1.01
C PRO A 122 21.75 -4.36 1.07
N GLN A 123 21.29 -3.71 0.01
CA GLN A 123 21.01 -2.28 -0.05
C GLN A 123 19.55 -2.11 -0.48
N ALA A 124 18.75 -1.39 0.31
CA ALA A 124 17.34 -1.19 0.02
C ALA A 124 17.06 0.30 -0.15
N GLN A 125 16.31 0.64 -1.20
CA GLN A 125 15.79 1.99 -1.41
C GLN A 125 14.30 1.93 -1.75
N PHE A 126 13.54 2.95 -1.39
CA PHE A 126 12.15 3.05 -1.78
C PHE A 126 12.04 3.03 -3.32
N SER A 127 11.14 2.19 -3.83
CA SER A 127 10.90 2.06 -5.27
C SER A 127 9.57 2.70 -5.65
N HIS A 128 8.47 2.11 -5.17
CA HIS A 128 7.13 2.55 -5.51
C HIS A 128 6.13 2.05 -4.46
N TYR A 129 4.86 2.41 -4.65
CA TYR A 129 3.76 1.74 -3.97
C TYR A 129 3.07 0.81 -4.95
N GLU A 130 2.69 -0.36 -4.49
CA GLU A 130 1.92 -1.36 -5.24
C GLU A 130 0.60 -1.66 -4.52
N VAL A 131 -0.41 -2.14 -5.25
CA VAL A 131 -1.68 -2.53 -4.64
C VAL A 131 -1.49 -3.82 -3.86
N ILE A 132 -1.99 -3.85 -2.62
CA ILE A 132 -1.88 -5.03 -1.76
C ILE A 132 -2.71 -6.17 -2.36
N ALA A 133 -2.07 -7.31 -2.60
CA ALA A 133 -2.77 -8.53 -2.97
C ALA A 133 -3.51 -9.11 -1.76
N GLY A 134 -4.74 -9.59 -1.95
CA GLY A 134 -5.50 -10.19 -0.83
C GLY A 134 -7.02 -10.15 -0.94
N GLY A 135 -7.54 -9.71 -2.09
CA GLY A 135 -8.97 -9.60 -2.36
C GLY A 135 -9.46 -8.15 -2.28
N ASP A 136 -10.73 -7.97 -2.62
CA ASP A 136 -11.41 -6.69 -2.49
C ASP A 136 -11.56 -6.29 -1.01
N VAL A 137 -11.25 -5.03 -0.70
CA VAL A 137 -11.30 -4.48 0.67
C VAL A 137 -12.73 -4.44 1.21
N LEU A 138 -13.72 -4.31 0.32
CA LEU A 138 -15.14 -4.18 0.70
C LEU A 138 -15.80 -5.54 0.95
N THR A 139 -15.22 -6.63 0.45
CA THR A 139 -15.73 -7.98 0.66
C THR A 139 -15.30 -8.49 2.03
N GLU A 140 -16.27 -8.86 2.88
CA GLU A 140 -15.99 -9.39 4.21
C GLU A 140 -15.15 -10.68 4.16
N GLY A 141 -14.17 -10.79 5.05
CA GLY A 141 -13.33 -11.98 5.17
C GLY A 141 -12.10 -12.02 4.26
N THR A 142 -11.92 -11.06 3.35
CA THR A 142 -10.66 -10.91 2.60
C THR A 142 -9.53 -10.43 3.51
N LYS A 143 -8.27 -10.68 3.12
CA LYS A 143 -7.10 -10.24 3.92
C LYS A 143 -7.03 -8.72 4.02
N THR A 144 -7.38 -8.04 2.93
CA THR A 144 -7.40 -6.58 2.85
C THR A 144 -8.55 -5.97 3.65
N ASN A 145 -9.70 -6.65 3.74
CA ASN A 145 -10.79 -6.25 4.64
C ASN A 145 -10.39 -6.37 6.12
N GLN A 146 -9.76 -7.48 6.51
CA GLN A 146 -9.24 -7.65 7.89
C GLN A 146 -8.22 -6.56 8.24
N LEU A 147 -7.28 -6.28 7.32
CA LEU A 147 -6.31 -5.20 7.47
C LEU A 147 -7.00 -3.84 7.68
N MET A 148 -8.05 -3.54 6.90
CA MET A 148 -8.85 -2.32 7.05
C MET A 148 -9.45 -2.23 8.46
N LEU A 149 -10.09 -3.30 8.93
CA LEU A 149 -10.73 -3.34 10.25
C LEU A 149 -9.69 -3.18 11.38
N ASP A 150 -8.51 -3.78 11.26
CA ASP A 150 -7.43 -3.66 12.24
C ASP A 150 -6.88 -2.23 12.31
N ILE A 151 -6.68 -1.57 11.16
CA ILE A 151 -6.24 -0.16 11.12
C ILE A 151 -7.31 0.73 11.77
N ARG A 152 -8.59 0.50 11.47
CA ARG A 152 -9.71 1.25 12.06
C ARG A 152 -9.76 1.08 13.56
N LYS A 153 -9.65 -0.17 14.05
CA LYS A 153 -9.59 -0.47 15.49
C LYS A 153 -8.43 0.25 16.18
N ARG A 154 -7.23 0.21 15.57
CA ARG A 154 -6.04 0.89 16.11
C ARG A 154 -6.20 2.41 16.16
N LYS A 155 -6.89 3.00 15.19
CA LYS A 155 -7.17 4.45 15.15
C LYS A 155 -8.39 4.88 15.97
N GLY A 156 -9.11 3.93 16.60
CA GLY A 156 -10.34 4.24 17.35
C GLY A 156 -11.54 4.59 16.44
N LEU A 157 -11.49 4.22 15.16
CA LEU A 157 -12.58 4.39 14.22
C LEU A 157 -13.62 3.27 14.40
N LYS A 158 -14.86 3.51 13.94
CA LYS A 158 -15.92 2.48 13.94
C LYS A 158 -15.45 1.26 13.13
N VAL A 159 -15.33 0.10 13.77
CA VAL A 159 -14.84 -1.15 13.18
C VAL A 159 -15.94 -1.80 12.34
N VAL A 160 -16.23 -1.18 11.21
CA VAL A 160 -17.23 -1.63 10.23
C VAL A 160 -16.72 -1.27 8.84
N THR A 161 -17.06 -2.09 7.85
CA THR A 161 -16.84 -1.75 6.45
C THR A 161 -17.73 -0.55 6.08
N PRO A 162 -17.16 0.56 5.56
CA PRO A 162 -17.96 1.69 5.08
C PRO A 162 -18.90 1.26 3.96
N VAL A 163 -20.14 1.74 3.97
CA VAL A 163 -21.13 1.47 2.92
C VAL A 163 -21.45 2.75 2.15
N LEU A 164 -21.75 2.63 0.86
CA LEU A 164 -22.00 3.78 0.00
C LEU A 164 -23.21 4.61 0.45
N GLY A 165 -24.23 3.97 1.03
CA GLY A 165 -25.38 4.65 1.62
C GLY A 165 -25.03 5.58 2.79
N ASP A 166 -23.86 5.42 3.42
CA ASP A 166 -23.40 6.36 4.45
C ASP A 166 -22.95 7.70 3.85
N TYR A 167 -22.80 7.81 2.52
CA TYR A 167 -22.28 9.01 1.82
C TYR A 167 -23.19 9.51 0.69
N GLU A 168 -24.14 8.70 0.25
CA GLU A 168 -25.16 9.09 -0.73
C GLU A 168 -26.35 9.77 -0.06
N ASP A 169 -26.75 10.91 -0.62
CA ASP A 169 -27.99 11.58 -0.27
C ASP A 169 -28.91 11.51 -1.49
N ARG A 170 -30.00 10.75 -1.40
CA ARG A 170 -30.98 10.60 -2.49
C ARG A 170 -32.00 11.75 -2.43
N LEU A 171 -32.31 12.31 -3.60
CA LEU A 171 -33.37 13.31 -3.79
C LEU A 171 -34.77 12.70 -3.67
#